data_AF-A0A0K1EDI6-F1
#
_entry.id   AF-A0A0K1EDI6-F1
#
_cell.length_a   1.000
_cell.length_b   1.000
_cell.length_c   1.000
_cell.angle_alpha   90.00
_cell.angle_beta   90.00
_cell.angle_gamma   90.00
#
_symmetry.space_group_name_H-M   'P 1'
#
loop_
_entity.id
_entity.type
_entity.pdbx_description
1 polymer ?
#
loop_
_entity_poly.entity_id
_entity_poly.type
_entity_poly.pdbx_seq_one_letter_code
_entity_poly.pdbx_strand_id
1 'polypeptide(L)'
;MRVDRRHARSFASRGRRSEPRTRKARRGKKALALPPVQVLPVASAEEAGLRYVTDAMSGLRRMRAGRGFYYVGVSGQPVRDKAELARIQALGIPPAWTDVWICPFRDGHLQATGRDARGRKQYRYHVRFREVRDETKYHRLLSFAAALPGIRRRVEEDLARSGLCRERVLATVVRLLEKTLIRVGNDEYARSNESFGLTTLRDEHVEVQGPELRFSFRGKSGRDHAIGVRDARLARIVKRCQDLPGEELFQYVDEAGAQRVIHSGDVNQYLREISGQEFTAKDFRTWAGTVLAAQELSRVGPASTVAQSKRNVVAAIDAVAARLGNTRAVCKRCYVHPLLLEVYAEGKLPVPSTGAATGEGAATAEVRRAVIAVENALPPHEVWVVELLEARLRAAADAPSLEAQLVKSVRVTRVKATRRGSGRSVEKGEGRGRASKGQAVAKSRATAKGRASTKGVSGTSRGTRRP
;
A
#
# COMPACT_ATOMS: atom_id res chain seq x y z
N MET A 1 64.11 25.74 -38.69
CA MET A 1 65.35 25.34 -37.98
C MET A 1 65.18 25.78 -36.53
N ARG A 2 65.27 24.88 -35.53
CA ARG A 2 66.51 24.41 -34.86
C ARG A 2 67.32 25.51 -34.17
N VAL A 3 67.14 25.67 -32.86
CA VAL A 3 68.20 25.56 -31.84
C VAL A 3 67.62 24.71 -30.67
N ASP A 4 68.37 24.45 -29.59
CA ASP A 4 68.52 23.12 -28.99
C ASP A 4 68.88 23.19 -27.49
N ARG A 5 68.72 22.07 -26.75
CA ARG A 5 69.30 21.73 -25.41
C ARG A 5 68.71 22.37 -24.14
N ARG A 6 68.93 21.83 -22.92
CA ARG A 6 69.12 20.44 -22.35
C ARG A 6 69.11 20.55 -20.80
N HIS A 7 68.96 19.40 -20.11
CA HIS A 7 69.18 19.15 -18.67
C HIS A 7 68.09 19.72 -17.73
N ALA A 8 67.46 19.01 -16.77
CA ALA A 8 67.73 17.79 -16.00
C ALA A 8 68.51 17.97 -14.69
N ARG A 9 67.86 17.64 -13.56
CA ARG A 9 68.42 17.04 -12.33
C ARG A 9 67.28 16.55 -11.42
N SER A 10 67.49 15.42 -10.74
CA SER A 10 66.75 15.03 -9.55
C SER A 10 67.61 15.30 -8.30
N PHE A 11 67.01 15.31 -7.10
CA PHE A 11 67.49 14.57 -5.92
C PHE A 11 66.46 14.68 -4.79
N ALA A 12 66.56 13.84 -3.75
CA ALA A 12 65.66 13.83 -2.60
C ALA A 12 66.40 13.58 -1.29
N SER A 13 66.01 14.24 -0.19
CA SER A 13 66.25 13.76 1.19
C SER A 13 65.52 14.54 2.31
N ARG A 14 64.78 13.78 3.16
CA ARG A 14 64.72 13.78 4.65
C ARG A 14 64.99 15.08 5.46
N GLY A 15 64.15 15.40 6.47
CA GLY A 15 64.60 16.37 7.50
C GLY A 15 63.79 16.83 8.76
N ARG A 16 62.93 16.04 9.43
CA ARG A 16 62.50 16.16 10.87
C ARG A 16 62.15 17.53 11.54
N ARG A 17 60.97 17.61 12.20
CA ARG A 17 60.73 17.93 13.66
C ARG A 17 59.20 17.90 13.94
N SER A 18 58.68 17.07 14.86
CA SER A 18 58.21 17.37 16.25
C SER A 18 57.29 18.62 16.36
N GLU A 19 56.11 18.62 16.99
CA GLU A 19 55.39 17.71 17.93
C GLU A 19 53.89 18.16 18.02
N PRO A 20 52.99 17.71 18.93
CA PRO A 20 52.91 16.49 19.77
C PRO A 20 51.59 15.69 19.57
N ARG A 21 51.46 14.51 20.22
CA ARG A 21 50.24 13.67 20.20
C ARG A 21 49.33 13.89 21.41
N THR A 22 48.12 14.43 21.23
CA THR A 22 47.07 14.43 22.27
C THR A 22 45.97 13.39 21.97
N ARG A 23 46.08 12.20 22.57
CA ARG A 23 45.04 11.15 22.54
C ARG A 23 43.83 11.55 23.40
N LYS A 24 42.91 12.38 22.88
CA LYS A 24 41.55 12.49 23.46
C LYS A 24 40.68 11.34 22.93
N ALA A 25 40.45 10.34 23.79
CA ALA A 25 39.64 9.18 23.49
C ALA A 25 38.15 9.55 23.32
N ARG A 26 37.73 9.89 22.09
CA ARG A 26 36.31 9.88 21.71
C ARG A 26 35.81 8.44 21.84
N ARG A 27 35.20 8.12 23.00
CA ARG A 27 34.32 6.95 23.17
C ARG A 27 33.26 7.02 22.07
N GLY A 28 33.44 6.23 21.01
CA GLY A 28 32.43 6.09 19.97
C GLY A 28 31.20 5.46 20.61
N LYS A 29 30.16 6.27 20.86
CA LYS A 29 28.81 5.74 20.94
C LYS A 29 28.55 5.07 19.59
N LYS A 30 28.65 3.74 19.53
CA LYS A 30 28.04 2.97 18.45
C LYS A 30 26.55 3.32 18.52
N ALA A 31 26.11 4.25 17.67
CA ALA A 31 24.69 4.35 17.36
C ALA A 31 24.29 2.95 16.90
N LEU A 32 23.35 2.33 17.62
CA LEU A 32 22.88 1.01 17.26
C LEU A 32 22.09 1.20 15.96
N ALA A 33 22.76 0.95 14.83
CA ALA A 33 22.18 1.13 13.51
C ALA A 33 21.07 0.08 13.36
N LEU A 34 19.84 0.49 13.70
CA LEU A 34 18.65 -0.29 13.46
C LEU A 34 18.65 -0.64 11.96
N PRO A 35 18.51 -1.92 11.58
CA PRO A 35 18.54 -2.30 10.18
C PRO A 35 17.45 -1.53 9.42
N PRO A 36 17.72 -1.05 8.19
CA PRO A 36 16.81 -0.15 7.49
C PRO A 36 15.42 -0.77 7.41
N VAL A 37 14.40 -0.04 7.90
CA VAL A 37 13.04 -0.57 8.11
C VAL A 37 12.35 -0.81 6.78
N GLN A 38 12.68 -1.96 6.24
CA GLN A 38 12.18 -2.50 5.01
C GLN A 38 12.18 -4.01 5.22
N VAL A 39 11.01 -4.50 5.59
CA VAL A 39 10.83 -5.91 5.89
C VAL A 39 11.01 -6.70 4.59
N LEU A 40 12.21 -7.27 4.41
CA LEU A 40 12.56 -8.18 3.32
C LEU A 40 11.48 -9.27 3.24
N PRO A 41 11.23 -9.91 2.07
CA PRO A 41 10.28 -11.03 2.04
C PRO A 41 10.72 -12.20 2.94
N VAL A 42 12.01 -12.24 3.33
CA VAL A 42 12.55 -13.00 4.47
C VAL A 42 11.92 -12.54 5.79
N ALA A 43 12.22 -11.31 6.23
CA ALA A 43 11.71 -10.76 7.47
C ALA A 43 10.17 -10.70 7.55
N SER A 44 9.44 -10.57 6.43
CA SER A 44 7.97 -10.57 6.41
C SER A 44 7.41 -11.99 6.53
N ALA A 45 8.23 -13.01 6.29
CA ALA A 45 7.93 -14.36 6.71
C ALA A 45 8.19 -14.49 8.22
N GLU A 46 9.37 -14.08 8.69
CA GLU A 46 9.77 -14.18 10.11
C GLU A 46 8.79 -13.46 11.06
N GLU A 47 8.41 -12.22 10.76
CA GLU A 47 7.40 -11.41 11.47
C GLU A 47 6.01 -12.07 11.48
N ALA A 48 5.67 -12.82 10.42
CA ALA A 48 4.42 -13.58 10.33
C ALA A 48 4.48 -14.97 11.01
N GLY A 49 5.63 -15.34 11.59
CA GLY A 49 5.90 -16.69 12.11
C GLY A 49 5.96 -17.75 11.01
N LEU A 50 6.53 -17.40 9.85
CA LEU A 50 6.58 -18.18 8.62
C LEU A 50 8.02 -18.32 8.10
N ARG A 51 8.23 -19.35 7.28
CA ARG A 51 9.50 -19.69 6.64
C ARG A 51 9.68 -18.93 5.33
N TYR A 52 10.86 -18.34 5.13
CA TYR A 52 11.25 -17.88 3.80
C TYR A 52 11.52 -19.08 2.88
N VAL A 53 10.92 -19.08 1.69
CA VAL A 53 10.90 -20.21 0.75
C VAL A 53 10.82 -19.68 -0.67
N THR A 54 11.57 -20.25 -1.61
CA THR A 54 11.52 -19.87 -3.04
C THR A 54 11.13 -21.08 -3.89
N ASP A 55 10.57 -20.85 -5.09
CA ASP A 55 10.20 -21.92 -6.00
C ASP A 55 11.35 -22.46 -6.86
N ALA A 56 12.58 -22.02 -6.57
CA ALA A 56 13.83 -22.67 -6.99
C ALA A 56 14.22 -23.85 -6.08
N MET A 57 13.62 -23.95 -4.88
CA MET A 57 13.83 -25.09 -3.98
C MET A 57 13.02 -26.31 -4.43
N SER A 58 13.45 -27.52 -4.06
CA SER A 58 12.66 -28.74 -4.25
C SER A 58 11.28 -28.63 -3.56
N GLY A 59 10.22 -28.95 -4.30
CA GLY A 59 8.84 -28.88 -3.82
C GLY A 59 7.92 -29.90 -4.49
N LEU A 60 6.65 -29.88 -4.11
CA LEU A 60 5.61 -30.73 -4.70
C LEU A 60 5.28 -30.24 -6.11
N ARG A 61 5.07 -31.16 -7.05
CA ARG A 61 4.69 -30.85 -8.44
C ARG A 61 3.28 -31.33 -8.75
N ARG A 62 2.47 -30.53 -9.47
CA ARG A 62 1.15 -30.97 -9.97
C ARG A 62 1.28 -31.59 -11.36
N MET A 63 0.86 -32.83 -11.49
CA MET A 63 0.83 -33.60 -12.74
C MET A 63 -0.62 -33.82 -13.18
N ARG A 64 -0.87 -33.94 -14.50
CA ARG A 64 -2.21 -34.17 -15.06
C ARG A 64 -2.49 -35.68 -15.19
N ALA A 65 -3.68 -36.13 -14.82
CA ALA A 65 -4.14 -37.50 -15.01
C ALA A 65 -5.58 -37.50 -15.53
N GLY A 66 -5.75 -37.76 -16.83
CA GLY A 66 -7.05 -37.72 -17.50
C GLY A 66 -7.79 -36.40 -17.29
N ARG A 67 -8.95 -36.47 -16.62
CA ARG A 67 -9.79 -35.31 -16.28
C ARG A 67 -9.36 -34.56 -15.01
N GLY A 68 -8.38 -35.07 -14.25
CA GLY A 68 -7.95 -34.53 -12.96
C GLY A 68 -6.44 -34.32 -12.85
N PHE A 69 -5.97 -34.19 -11.60
CA PHE A 69 -4.57 -33.98 -11.26
C PHE A 69 -4.14 -34.94 -10.16
N TYR A 70 -2.86 -35.33 -10.19
CA TYR A 70 -2.17 -35.93 -9.06
C TYR A 70 -0.97 -35.07 -8.66
N TYR A 71 -0.45 -35.31 -7.46
CA TYR A 71 0.66 -34.53 -6.91
C TYR A 71 1.84 -35.45 -6.65
N VAL A 72 3.04 -34.98 -6.98
CA VAL A 72 4.30 -35.70 -6.82
C VAL A 72 5.10 -34.98 -5.73
N GLY A 73 5.56 -35.73 -4.73
CA GLY A 73 6.36 -35.24 -3.62
C GLY A 73 7.80 -34.90 -4.01
N VAL A 74 8.54 -34.31 -3.07
CA VAL A 74 9.97 -33.98 -3.23
C VAL A 74 10.81 -35.22 -3.56
N SER A 75 10.43 -36.39 -3.03
CA SER A 75 11.05 -37.70 -3.30
C SER A 75 10.63 -38.35 -4.64
N GLY A 76 9.89 -37.65 -5.49
CA GLY A 76 9.36 -38.20 -6.75
C GLY A 76 8.16 -39.15 -6.59
N GLN A 77 7.76 -39.48 -5.36
CA GLN A 77 6.64 -40.40 -5.08
C GLN A 77 5.26 -39.70 -5.10
N PRO A 78 4.17 -40.39 -5.47
CA PRO A 78 2.82 -39.81 -5.43
C PRO A 78 2.36 -39.44 -4.02
N VAL A 79 1.85 -38.23 -3.85
CA VAL A 79 1.29 -37.74 -2.57
C VAL A 79 -0.06 -38.41 -2.33
N ARG A 80 -0.11 -39.34 -1.38
CA ARG A 80 -1.32 -40.09 -0.97
C ARG A 80 -1.93 -39.63 0.35
N ASP A 81 -1.24 -38.79 1.12
CA ASP A 81 -1.76 -38.29 2.40
C ASP A 81 -2.98 -37.37 2.18
N LYS A 82 -4.08 -37.68 2.89
CA LYS A 82 -5.32 -36.91 2.85
C LYS A 82 -5.15 -35.51 3.45
N ALA A 83 -4.34 -35.35 4.50
CA ALA A 83 -4.17 -34.05 5.15
C ALA A 83 -3.36 -33.07 4.28
N GLU A 84 -2.42 -33.57 3.47
CA GLU A 84 -1.65 -32.80 2.49
C GLU A 84 -2.45 -32.52 1.21
N LEU A 85 -3.18 -33.51 0.68
CA LEU A 85 -4.09 -33.28 -0.45
C LEU A 85 -5.15 -32.22 -0.14
N ALA A 86 -5.71 -32.23 1.08
CA ALA A 86 -6.64 -31.19 1.54
C ALA A 86 -5.98 -29.79 1.63
N ARG A 87 -4.73 -29.71 2.12
CA ARG A 87 -3.96 -28.45 2.12
C ARG A 87 -3.80 -27.91 0.69
N ILE A 88 -3.40 -28.75 -0.26
CA ILE A 88 -3.16 -28.34 -1.65
C ILE A 88 -4.45 -27.86 -2.32
N GLN A 89 -5.58 -28.51 -2.06
CA GLN A 89 -6.89 -28.05 -2.54
C GLN A 89 -7.25 -26.67 -1.97
N ALA A 90 -7.02 -26.43 -0.67
CA ALA A 90 -7.29 -25.15 -0.02
C ALA A 90 -6.44 -23.97 -0.56
N LEU A 91 -5.32 -24.23 -1.25
CA LEU A 91 -4.54 -23.18 -1.94
C LEU A 91 -5.25 -22.58 -3.16
N GLY A 92 -6.32 -23.20 -3.67
CA GLY A 92 -7.11 -22.69 -4.79
C GLY A 92 -6.27 -22.45 -6.05
N ILE A 93 -5.43 -23.43 -6.41
CA ILE A 93 -4.55 -23.38 -7.58
C ILE A 93 -5.38 -23.67 -8.84
N PRO A 94 -5.60 -22.71 -9.75
CA PRO A 94 -6.49 -22.88 -10.89
C PRO A 94 -6.10 -24.09 -11.75
N PRO A 95 -7.07 -24.83 -12.32
CA PRO A 95 -6.78 -26.02 -13.14
C PRO A 95 -6.01 -25.66 -14.41
N ALA A 96 -6.22 -24.46 -14.96
CA ALA A 96 -5.54 -23.94 -16.15
C ALA A 96 -4.09 -23.44 -15.91
N TRP A 97 -3.47 -23.76 -14.78
CA TRP A 97 -2.04 -23.45 -14.54
C TRP A 97 -1.12 -24.61 -14.91
N THR A 98 -0.06 -24.32 -15.67
CA THR A 98 1.08 -25.22 -15.95
C THR A 98 2.25 -24.92 -15.01
N ASP A 99 3.33 -25.71 -15.08
CA ASP A 99 4.58 -25.54 -14.32
C ASP A 99 4.38 -25.33 -12.80
N VAL A 100 3.39 -26.02 -12.23
CA VAL A 100 2.95 -25.77 -10.84
C VAL A 100 3.90 -26.40 -9.83
N TRP A 101 4.64 -25.53 -9.14
CA TRP A 101 5.39 -25.83 -7.92
C TRP A 101 4.54 -25.52 -6.69
N ILE A 102 4.60 -26.38 -5.68
CA ILE A 102 3.88 -26.25 -4.41
C ILE A 102 4.89 -26.42 -3.27
N CYS A 103 4.85 -25.50 -2.30
CA CYS A 103 5.77 -25.52 -1.17
C CYS A 103 5.52 -26.75 -0.28
N PRO A 104 6.56 -27.51 0.10
CA PRO A 104 6.42 -28.63 1.03
C PRO A 104 6.17 -28.19 2.49
N PHE A 105 6.46 -26.93 2.82
CA PHE A 105 6.33 -26.38 4.17
C PHE A 105 4.97 -25.70 4.36
N ARG A 106 4.23 -26.07 5.39
CA ARG A 106 2.90 -25.48 5.70
C ARG A 106 3.03 -24.02 6.16
N ASP A 107 4.12 -23.75 6.87
CA ASP A 107 4.66 -22.48 7.31
C ASP A 107 5.39 -21.68 6.20
N GLY A 108 5.53 -22.20 4.98
CA GLY A 108 6.19 -21.49 3.88
C GLY A 108 5.42 -20.26 3.41
N HIS A 109 6.03 -19.07 3.43
CA HIS A 109 5.34 -17.82 3.11
C HIS A 109 4.78 -17.78 1.67
N LEU A 110 5.50 -18.37 0.72
CA LEU A 110 5.06 -18.68 -0.63
C LEU A 110 4.63 -20.15 -0.66
N GLN A 111 3.33 -20.40 -0.91
CA GLN A 111 2.71 -21.73 -0.84
C GLN A 111 2.66 -22.44 -2.20
N ALA A 112 2.55 -21.71 -3.32
CA ALA A 112 2.65 -22.28 -4.66
C ALA A 112 2.99 -21.22 -5.72
N THR A 113 3.54 -21.67 -6.84
CA THR A 113 3.67 -20.91 -8.10
C THR A 113 3.18 -21.75 -9.28
N GLY A 114 3.13 -21.13 -10.46
CA GLY A 114 2.82 -21.80 -11.73
C GLY A 114 2.66 -20.76 -12.83
N ARG A 115 2.48 -21.20 -14.07
CA ARG A 115 2.17 -20.31 -15.20
C ARG A 115 0.67 -20.34 -15.48
N ASP A 116 0.06 -19.18 -15.74
CA ASP A 116 -1.31 -19.16 -16.24
C ASP A 116 -1.40 -19.45 -17.75
N ALA A 117 -2.62 -19.46 -18.30
CA ALA A 117 -2.89 -19.72 -19.72
C ALA A 117 -2.29 -18.68 -20.70
N ARG A 118 -1.57 -17.65 -20.21
CA ARG A 118 -0.75 -16.71 -21.00
C ARG A 118 0.75 -16.83 -20.68
N GLY A 119 1.19 -17.94 -20.07
CA GLY A 119 2.60 -18.23 -19.71
C GLY A 119 3.13 -17.47 -18.48
N ARG A 120 2.37 -16.51 -17.96
CA ARG A 120 2.79 -15.57 -16.90
C ARG A 120 2.95 -16.29 -15.56
N LYS A 121 4.06 -16.06 -14.87
CA LYS A 121 4.33 -16.65 -13.54
C LYS A 121 3.41 -16.04 -12.48
N GLN A 122 2.55 -16.88 -11.92
CA GLN A 122 1.59 -16.58 -10.86
C GLN A 122 2.02 -17.15 -9.52
N TYR A 123 1.45 -16.60 -8.44
CA TYR A 123 1.85 -16.90 -7.07
C TYR A 123 0.63 -17.17 -6.16
N ARG A 124 0.87 -17.96 -5.11
CA ARG A 124 -0.03 -18.18 -3.97
C ARG A 124 0.77 -18.04 -2.69
N TYR A 125 0.49 -16.99 -1.90
CA TYR A 125 1.12 -16.77 -0.60
C TYR A 125 0.27 -17.33 0.56
N HIS A 126 0.91 -17.72 1.65
CA HIS A 126 0.26 -18.06 2.92
C HIS A 126 -0.61 -16.89 3.43
N VAL A 127 -1.65 -17.17 4.24
CA VAL A 127 -2.60 -16.13 4.68
C VAL A 127 -1.92 -15.08 5.58
N ARG A 128 -1.20 -15.52 6.61
CA ARG A 128 -0.43 -14.62 7.51
C ARG A 128 0.62 -13.77 6.80
N PHE A 129 1.21 -14.26 5.71
CA PHE A 129 2.15 -13.45 4.93
C PHE A 129 1.43 -12.30 4.22
N ARG A 130 0.16 -12.46 3.83
CA ARG A 130 -0.63 -11.37 3.25
C ARG A 130 -1.09 -10.39 4.33
N GLU A 131 -1.50 -10.90 5.49
CA GLU A 131 -1.92 -10.10 6.64
C GLU A 131 -0.77 -9.17 7.07
N VAL A 132 0.41 -9.71 7.39
CA VAL A 132 1.61 -8.92 7.73
C VAL A 132 2.08 -8.03 6.56
N ARG A 133 1.96 -8.47 5.29
CA ARG A 133 2.32 -7.62 4.13
C ARG A 133 1.31 -6.51 3.82
N ASP A 134 0.07 -6.62 4.27
CA ASP A 134 -0.91 -5.54 4.20
C ASP A 134 -0.77 -4.59 5.41
N GLU A 135 -0.44 -5.10 6.62
CA GLU A 135 -0.14 -4.31 7.83
C GLU A 135 1.16 -3.50 7.71
N THR A 136 2.29 -4.12 7.33
CA THR A 136 3.56 -3.41 7.07
C THR A 136 3.42 -2.38 5.93
N LYS A 137 2.54 -2.63 4.96
CA LYS A 137 2.18 -1.67 3.88
C LYS A 137 1.49 -0.40 4.42
N TYR A 138 0.90 -0.42 5.62
CA TYR A 138 0.30 0.75 6.24
C TYR A 138 1.33 1.62 6.96
N HIS A 139 2.24 1.04 7.75
CA HIS A 139 3.40 1.78 8.29
C HIS A 139 4.27 2.38 7.18
N ARG A 140 4.52 1.62 6.11
CA ARG A 140 5.21 2.07 4.89
C ARG A 140 4.55 3.29 4.24
N LEU A 141 3.24 3.52 4.41
CA LEU A 141 2.57 4.68 3.84
C LEU A 141 2.94 5.98 4.56
N LEU A 142 3.11 5.93 5.88
CA LEU A 142 3.62 7.08 6.65
C LEU A 142 5.10 7.32 6.37
N SER A 143 5.92 6.26 6.25
CA SER A 143 7.31 6.40 5.79
C SER A 143 7.39 7.05 4.40
N PHE A 144 6.49 6.68 3.49
CA PHE A 144 6.39 7.29 2.17
C PHE A 144 6.00 8.77 2.25
N ALA A 145 4.98 9.13 3.03
CA ALA A 145 4.58 10.52 3.23
C ALA A 145 5.71 11.38 3.84
N ALA A 146 6.47 10.85 4.79
CA ALA A 146 7.64 11.53 5.36
C ALA A 146 8.80 11.70 4.37
N ALA A 147 9.00 10.75 3.44
CA ALA A 147 10.02 10.84 2.39
C ALA A 147 9.58 11.69 1.18
N LEU A 148 8.28 11.86 0.96
CA LEU A 148 7.72 12.50 -0.23
C LEU A 148 8.23 13.94 -0.48
N PRO A 149 8.44 14.81 0.52
CA PRO A 149 9.05 16.13 0.28
C PRO A 149 10.50 16.07 -0.25
N GLY A 150 11.28 15.08 0.19
CA GLY A 150 12.63 14.82 -0.34
C GLY A 150 12.60 14.32 -1.78
N ILE A 151 11.70 13.37 -2.06
CA ILE A 151 11.44 12.85 -3.41
C ILE A 151 11.03 13.98 -4.36
N ARG A 152 10.05 14.79 -3.96
CA ARG A 152 9.54 15.94 -4.74
C ARG A 152 10.66 16.94 -5.04
N ARG A 153 11.49 17.30 -4.06
CA ARG A 153 12.64 18.21 -4.24
C ARG A 153 13.64 17.65 -5.26
N ARG A 154 14.08 16.40 -5.10
CA ARG A 154 15.07 15.79 -6.02
C ARG A 154 14.52 15.58 -7.43
N VAL A 155 13.21 15.36 -7.57
CA VAL A 155 12.52 15.39 -8.88
C VAL A 155 12.59 16.78 -9.51
N GLU A 156 12.40 17.86 -8.75
CA GLU A 156 12.53 19.23 -9.28
C GLU A 156 13.97 19.62 -9.64
N GLU A 157 14.96 19.13 -8.89
CA GLU A 157 16.39 19.24 -9.22
C GLU A 157 16.70 18.51 -10.55
N ASP A 158 16.27 17.25 -10.70
CA ASP A 158 16.56 16.48 -11.92
C ASP A 158 15.76 16.96 -13.15
N LEU A 159 14.55 17.49 -12.97
CA LEU A 159 13.79 18.18 -14.02
C LEU A 159 14.49 19.46 -14.53
N ALA A 160 15.44 20.01 -13.77
CA ALA A 160 16.19 21.23 -14.13
C ALA A 160 17.43 20.96 -14.99
N ARG A 161 17.89 19.70 -15.07
CA ARG A 161 19.03 19.29 -15.90
C ARG A 161 18.86 19.70 -17.37
N SER A 162 19.97 19.91 -18.06
CA SER A 162 20.00 20.14 -19.51
C SER A 162 19.73 18.85 -20.31
N GLY A 163 19.61 18.96 -21.64
CA GLY A 163 19.45 17.82 -22.54
C GLY A 163 18.17 16.99 -22.31
N LEU A 164 18.24 15.71 -22.67
CA LEU A 164 17.31 14.64 -22.28
C LEU A 164 18.12 13.51 -21.64
N CYS A 165 18.84 13.84 -20.56
CA CYS A 165 19.57 12.86 -19.76
C CYS A 165 18.61 11.96 -18.96
N ARG A 166 19.09 10.78 -18.57
CA ARG A 166 18.31 9.70 -17.92
C ARG A 166 17.49 10.22 -16.73
N GLU A 167 18.10 10.97 -15.80
CA GLU A 167 17.43 11.45 -14.59
C GLU A 167 16.32 12.45 -14.92
N ARG A 168 16.48 13.29 -15.95
CA ARG A 168 15.47 14.27 -16.35
C ARG A 168 14.20 13.59 -16.87
N VAL A 169 14.37 12.55 -17.67
CA VAL A 169 13.24 11.78 -18.22
C VAL A 169 12.57 10.95 -17.11
N LEU A 170 13.36 10.36 -16.20
CA LEU A 170 12.84 9.67 -15.02
C LEU A 170 12.05 10.59 -14.08
N ALA A 171 12.58 11.79 -13.79
CA ALA A 171 11.90 12.79 -12.99
C ALA A 171 10.60 13.27 -13.66
N THR A 172 10.59 13.38 -14.99
CA THR A 172 9.38 13.65 -15.79
C THR A 172 8.35 12.54 -15.63
N VAL A 173 8.75 11.27 -15.75
CA VAL A 173 7.87 10.11 -15.53
C VAL A 173 7.33 10.08 -14.09
N VAL A 174 8.15 10.36 -13.07
CA VAL A 174 7.71 10.40 -11.66
C VAL A 174 6.75 11.57 -11.39
N ARG A 175 7.02 12.78 -11.93
CA ARG A 175 6.10 13.92 -11.75
C ARG A 175 4.80 13.74 -12.52
N LEU A 176 4.83 13.09 -13.68
CA LEU A 176 3.62 12.65 -14.40
C LEU A 176 2.86 11.57 -13.63
N LEU A 177 3.54 10.59 -13.04
CA LEU A 177 2.93 9.56 -12.18
C LEU A 177 2.16 10.22 -11.03
N GLU A 178 2.76 11.18 -10.33
CA GLU A 178 2.11 11.91 -9.24
C GLU A 178 0.88 12.70 -9.72
N LYS A 179 1.00 13.53 -10.77
CA LYS A 179 -0.11 14.37 -11.25
C LYS A 179 -1.24 13.56 -11.90
N THR A 180 -0.90 12.63 -12.78
CA THR A 180 -1.88 11.83 -13.55
C THR A 180 -2.45 10.66 -12.77
N LEU A 181 -1.68 10.08 -11.83
CA LEU A 181 -1.91 8.77 -11.22
C LEU A 181 -1.96 7.60 -12.22
N ILE A 182 -1.44 7.77 -13.45
CA ILE A 182 -1.26 6.67 -14.41
C ILE A 182 -0.31 5.62 -13.81
N ARG A 183 -0.50 4.35 -14.16
CA ARG A 183 0.40 3.26 -13.74
C ARG A 183 1.67 3.35 -14.59
N VAL A 184 2.84 3.16 -13.99
CA VAL A 184 4.12 3.11 -14.72
C VAL A 184 4.09 2.16 -15.91
N GLY A 185 3.40 1.02 -15.80
CA GLY A 185 3.33 0.04 -16.89
C GLY A 185 4.34 -1.08 -16.70
N ASN A 186 4.41 -1.96 -17.70
CA ASN A 186 5.39 -3.03 -17.85
C ASN A 186 5.26 -3.55 -19.30
N ASP A 187 6.38 -3.70 -19.99
CA ASP A 187 6.45 -3.94 -21.43
C ASP A 187 5.85 -5.30 -21.83
N GLU A 188 5.95 -6.31 -20.96
CA GLU A 188 5.30 -7.64 -21.09
C GLU A 188 3.77 -7.49 -21.16
N TYR A 189 3.20 -6.53 -20.42
CA TYR A 189 1.75 -6.28 -20.38
C TYR A 189 1.26 -5.43 -21.54
N ALA A 190 2.08 -4.49 -22.03
CA ALA A 190 1.74 -3.68 -23.20
C ALA A 190 1.64 -4.56 -24.44
N ARG A 191 2.72 -5.29 -24.79
CA ARG A 191 2.82 -6.11 -26.00
C ARG A 191 1.82 -7.27 -26.06
N SER A 192 1.37 -7.81 -24.91
CA SER A 192 0.46 -8.96 -24.86
C SER A 192 -1.02 -8.63 -24.61
N ASN A 193 -1.39 -7.35 -24.41
CA ASN A 193 -2.77 -6.96 -24.07
C ASN A 193 -3.20 -5.56 -24.55
N GLU A 194 -2.44 -4.87 -25.40
CA GLU A 194 -2.72 -3.47 -25.83
C GLU A 194 -3.01 -2.56 -24.62
N SER A 195 -2.24 -2.75 -23.54
CA SER A 195 -2.56 -2.23 -22.21
C SER A 195 -1.39 -1.41 -21.66
N PHE A 196 -1.38 -0.12 -21.98
CA PHE A 196 -0.26 0.76 -21.73
C PHE A 196 -0.24 1.36 -20.30
N GLY A 197 0.93 1.85 -19.92
CA GLY A 197 1.21 2.71 -18.77
C GLY A 197 2.38 3.64 -19.10
N LEU A 198 2.76 4.58 -18.23
CA LEU A 198 3.70 5.67 -18.54
C LEU A 198 4.94 5.23 -19.34
N THR A 199 5.72 4.26 -18.87
CA THR A 199 6.96 3.81 -19.54
C THR A 199 6.73 3.01 -20.81
N THR A 200 5.48 2.69 -21.12
CA THR A 200 5.07 1.98 -22.34
C THR A 200 4.16 2.85 -23.21
N LEU A 201 4.03 4.15 -22.92
CA LEU A 201 3.30 5.07 -23.79
C LEU A 201 4.09 5.28 -25.09
N ARG A 202 3.37 5.75 -26.09
CA ARG A 202 3.87 6.03 -27.44
C ARG A 202 3.53 7.46 -27.82
N ASP A 203 4.14 7.98 -28.86
CA ASP A 203 3.94 9.38 -29.24
C ASP A 203 2.50 9.67 -29.66
N GLU A 204 1.83 8.70 -30.31
CA GLU A 204 0.39 8.69 -30.61
C GLU A 204 -0.51 8.81 -29.37
N HIS A 205 -0.02 8.44 -28.18
CA HIS A 205 -0.80 8.42 -26.94
C HIS A 205 -0.77 9.76 -26.17
N VAL A 206 -0.09 10.80 -26.67
CA VAL A 206 -0.09 12.13 -26.05
C VAL A 206 -0.13 13.28 -27.06
N GLU A 207 -1.11 14.16 -26.91
CA GLU A 207 -1.12 15.46 -27.57
C GLU A 207 -0.44 16.50 -26.67
N VAL A 208 0.42 17.35 -27.25
CA VAL A 208 1.06 18.47 -26.56
C VAL A 208 0.65 19.78 -27.22
N GLN A 209 -0.01 20.66 -26.46
CA GLN A 209 -0.51 21.96 -26.95
C GLN A 209 -0.09 23.06 -25.98
N GLY A 210 1.04 23.72 -26.28
CA GLY A 210 1.61 24.76 -25.43
C GLY A 210 1.98 24.22 -24.03
N PRO A 211 1.33 24.67 -22.94
CA PRO A 211 1.53 24.12 -21.60
C PRO A 211 0.68 22.87 -21.31
N GLU A 212 -0.17 22.42 -22.23
CA GLU A 212 -1.13 21.34 -21.99
C GLU A 212 -0.68 20.00 -22.60
N LEU A 213 -0.95 18.93 -21.86
CA LEU A 213 -0.74 17.54 -22.22
C LEU A 213 -2.09 16.82 -22.14
N ARG A 214 -2.52 16.15 -23.22
CA ARG A 214 -3.68 15.25 -23.21
C ARG A 214 -3.21 13.83 -23.52
N PHE A 215 -3.20 12.98 -22.50
CA PHE A 215 -2.91 11.56 -22.64
C PHE A 215 -4.20 10.82 -23.03
N SER A 216 -4.16 10.05 -24.10
CA SER A 216 -5.26 9.19 -24.57
C SER A 216 -4.72 7.81 -24.87
N PHE A 217 -5.08 6.78 -24.10
CA PHE A 217 -4.55 5.42 -24.29
C PHE A 217 -5.43 4.33 -23.68
N ARG A 218 -5.30 3.11 -24.21
CA ARG A 218 -5.91 1.90 -23.63
C ARG A 218 -5.01 1.36 -22.51
N GLY A 219 -5.50 1.40 -21.27
CA GLY A 219 -4.76 0.98 -20.07
C GLY A 219 -5.13 -0.40 -19.55
N LYS A 220 -4.49 -0.79 -18.44
CA LYS A 220 -4.65 -2.10 -17.78
C LYS A 220 -6.12 -2.55 -17.67
N SER A 221 -6.36 -3.79 -18.11
CA SER A 221 -7.69 -4.41 -18.23
C SER A 221 -8.57 -3.81 -19.32
N GLY A 222 -7.96 -3.26 -20.38
CA GLY A 222 -8.67 -2.76 -21.57
C GLY A 222 -9.54 -1.53 -21.29
N ARG A 223 -9.17 -0.72 -20.30
CA ARG A 223 -9.89 0.51 -19.94
C ARG A 223 -9.25 1.71 -20.59
N ASP A 224 -10.05 2.52 -21.28
CA ASP A 224 -9.57 3.74 -21.91
C ASP A 224 -9.31 4.83 -20.86
N HIS A 225 -8.25 5.59 -21.08
CA HIS A 225 -7.78 6.66 -20.19
C HIS A 225 -7.60 7.93 -21.00
N ALA A 226 -8.45 8.94 -20.75
CA ALA A 226 -8.27 10.31 -21.20
C ALA A 226 -7.91 11.19 -19.99
N ILE A 227 -6.69 11.78 -19.98
CA ILE A 227 -6.16 12.52 -18.82
C ILE A 227 -5.44 13.79 -19.29
N GLY A 228 -5.93 14.96 -18.86
CA GLY A 228 -5.27 16.25 -19.06
C GLY A 228 -4.28 16.60 -17.94
N VAL A 229 -3.16 17.22 -18.29
CA VAL A 229 -2.21 17.88 -17.37
C VAL A 229 -1.80 19.23 -17.96
N ARG A 230 -1.84 20.30 -17.17
CA ARG A 230 -1.30 21.62 -17.55
C ARG A 230 -0.03 21.90 -16.77
N ASP A 231 1.11 21.89 -17.47
CA ASP A 231 2.44 22.10 -16.93
C ASP A 231 3.43 22.47 -18.06
N ALA A 232 3.85 23.74 -18.10
CA ALA A 232 4.73 24.27 -19.16
C ALA A 232 6.17 23.71 -19.14
N ARG A 233 6.58 22.96 -18.12
CA ARG A 233 7.90 22.31 -18.05
C ARG A 233 7.81 20.87 -18.49
N LEU A 234 6.82 20.12 -18.00
CA LEU A 234 6.55 18.75 -18.44
C LEU A 234 6.15 18.73 -19.92
N ALA A 235 5.31 19.65 -20.39
CA ALA A 235 4.93 19.74 -21.80
C ALA A 235 6.15 19.90 -22.73
N ARG A 236 7.09 20.79 -22.38
CA ARG A 236 8.34 20.98 -23.14
C ARG A 236 9.30 19.78 -23.07
N ILE A 237 9.30 19.00 -21.99
CA ILE A 237 10.14 17.80 -21.91
C ILE A 237 9.49 16.66 -22.70
N VAL A 238 8.20 16.39 -22.50
CA VAL A 238 7.43 15.36 -23.22
C VAL A 238 7.46 15.61 -24.72
N LYS A 239 7.25 16.84 -25.19
CA LYS A 239 7.35 17.14 -26.63
C LYS A 239 8.75 16.83 -27.18
N ARG A 240 9.81 17.22 -26.47
CA ARG A 240 11.19 16.88 -26.87
C ARG A 240 11.48 15.38 -26.87
N CYS A 241 10.74 14.57 -26.10
CA CYS A 241 10.83 13.12 -26.20
C CYS A 241 10.09 12.59 -27.45
N GLN A 242 8.93 13.14 -27.82
CA GLN A 242 8.25 12.86 -29.11
C GLN A 242 9.04 13.33 -30.34
N ASP A 243 10.00 14.23 -30.14
CA ASP A 243 10.91 14.71 -31.20
C ASP A 243 12.14 13.78 -31.37
N LEU A 244 12.26 12.70 -30.58
CA LEU A 244 13.21 11.61 -30.81
C LEU A 244 12.60 10.54 -31.73
N PRO A 245 13.38 9.88 -32.61
CA PRO A 245 12.87 8.79 -33.42
C PRO A 245 12.55 7.54 -32.58
N GLY A 246 11.46 6.85 -32.91
CA GLY A 246 11.01 5.62 -32.26
C GLY A 246 9.50 5.47 -32.32
N GLU A 247 8.95 4.57 -31.50
CA GLU A 247 7.52 4.58 -31.15
C GLU A 247 7.31 4.90 -29.66
N GLU A 248 8.31 4.67 -28.80
CA GLU A 248 8.26 4.85 -27.36
C GLU A 248 8.42 6.31 -26.90
N LEU A 249 7.46 6.81 -26.10
CA LEU A 249 7.35 8.21 -25.67
C LEU A 249 8.44 8.66 -24.67
N PHE A 250 8.97 7.74 -23.85
CA PHE A 250 9.93 8.08 -22.79
C PHE A 250 11.30 7.49 -23.08
N GLN A 251 11.99 8.15 -24.01
CA GLN A 251 13.39 7.90 -24.32
C GLN A 251 14.31 8.98 -23.73
N TYR A 252 15.55 8.59 -23.45
CA TYR A 252 16.64 9.48 -23.06
C TYR A 252 17.86 9.26 -23.98
N VAL A 253 18.76 10.25 -24.02
CA VAL A 253 20.04 10.16 -24.72
C VAL A 253 21.13 9.93 -23.68
N ASP A 254 21.95 8.89 -23.87
CA ASP A 254 23.07 8.57 -22.98
C ASP A 254 24.34 9.36 -23.33
N GLU A 255 25.40 9.20 -22.53
CA GLU A 255 26.66 9.94 -22.67
C GLU A 255 27.42 9.62 -23.98
N ALA A 256 27.11 8.50 -24.63
CA ALA A 256 27.63 8.14 -25.95
C ALA A 256 26.75 8.66 -27.10
N GLY A 257 25.69 9.43 -26.80
CA GLY A 257 24.72 9.92 -27.77
C GLY A 257 23.69 8.88 -28.21
N ALA A 258 23.68 7.67 -27.62
CA ALA A 258 22.75 6.61 -27.99
C ALA A 258 21.40 6.79 -27.28
N GLN A 259 20.32 6.45 -27.99
CA GLN A 259 18.95 6.56 -27.48
C GLN A 259 18.56 5.31 -26.69
N ARG A 260 17.83 5.52 -25.59
CA ARG A 260 17.49 4.49 -24.61
C ARG A 260 16.06 4.67 -24.10
N VAL A 261 15.26 3.62 -24.15
CA VAL A 261 13.91 3.59 -23.56
C VAL A 261 14.00 3.53 -22.03
N ILE A 262 13.18 4.30 -21.33
CA ILE A 262 12.98 4.18 -19.88
C ILE A 262 12.02 3.01 -19.61
N HIS A 263 12.47 1.98 -18.88
CA HIS A 263 11.61 0.87 -18.50
C HIS A 263 10.99 1.04 -17.11
N SER A 264 10.00 0.20 -16.82
CA SER A 264 9.39 0.13 -15.48
C SER A 264 10.39 -0.25 -14.37
N GLY A 265 11.53 -0.86 -14.72
CA GLY A 265 12.66 -1.08 -13.81
C GLY A 265 13.32 0.23 -13.38
N ASP A 266 13.75 1.05 -14.34
CA ASP A 266 14.45 2.32 -14.11
C ASP A 266 13.66 3.27 -13.22
N VAL A 267 12.34 3.40 -13.43
CA VAL A 267 11.49 4.27 -12.60
C VAL A 267 11.48 3.83 -11.14
N ASN A 268 11.44 2.51 -10.88
CA ASN A 268 11.49 2.02 -9.50
C ASN A 268 12.92 2.10 -8.93
N GLN A 269 13.96 1.89 -9.74
CA GLN A 269 15.36 2.12 -9.33
C GLN A 269 15.58 3.57 -8.89
N TYR A 270 15.19 4.52 -9.73
CA TYR A 270 15.30 5.96 -9.48
C TYR A 270 14.59 6.37 -8.19
N LEU A 271 13.36 5.85 -7.95
CA LEU A 271 12.63 6.11 -6.71
C LEU A 271 13.36 5.59 -5.45
N ARG A 272 14.17 4.54 -5.56
CA ARG A 272 15.01 4.04 -4.46
C ARG A 272 16.21 4.96 -4.23
N GLU A 273 16.90 5.30 -5.32
CA GLU A 273 18.08 6.17 -5.32
C GLU A 273 17.79 7.56 -4.71
N ILE A 274 16.67 8.20 -5.08
CA ILE A 274 16.34 9.56 -4.62
C ILE A 274 15.69 9.62 -3.23
N SER A 275 15.22 8.48 -2.68
CA SER A 275 14.58 8.44 -1.36
C SER A 275 15.41 7.74 -0.28
N GLY A 276 16.45 6.99 -0.68
CA GLY A 276 17.23 6.13 0.23
C GLY A 276 16.42 4.96 0.81
N GLN A 277 15.23 4.68 0.28
CA GLN A 277 14.28 3.68 0.79
C GLN A 277 13.64 2.91 -0.36
N GLU A 278 13.23 1.66 -0.13
CA GLU A 278 12.70 0.78 -1.19
C GLU A 278 11.22 1.09 -1.55
N PHE A 279 10.93 2.35 -1.88
CA PHE A 279 9.66 2.79 -2.46
C PHE A 279 9.54 2.41 -3.94
N THR A 280 8.30 2.50 -4.44
CA THR A 280 7.91 2.09 -5.79
C THR A 280 6.82 2.99 -6.34
N ALA A 281 6.60 2.89 -7.65
CA ALA A 281 5.48 3.52 -8.36
C ALA A 281 4.08 3.21 -7.78
N LYS A 282 3.94 2.13 -7.00
CA LYS A 282 2.67 1.76 -6.34
C LYS A 282 2.36 2.66 -5.15
N ASP A 283 3.39 3.09 -4.40
CA ASP A 283 3.22 3.77 -3.13
C ASP A 283 2.58 5.16 -3.32
N PHE A 284 3.00 5.93 -4.34
CA PHE A 284 2.31 7.15 -4.81
C PHE A 284 0.80 6.96 -5.00
N ARG A 285 0.40 5.89 -5.72
CA ARG A 285 -1.02 5.61 -6.00
C ARG A 285 -1.79 5.13 -4.76
N THR A 286 -1.11 4.60 -3.74
CA THR A 286 -1.69 4.25 -2.43
C THR A 286 -1.80 5.48 -1.52
N TRP A 287 -0.85 6.42 -1.62
CA TRP A 287 -0.90 7.71 -0.94
C TRP A 287 -2.05 8.56 -1.48
N ALA A 288 -2.05 8.85 -2.78
CA ALA A 288 -3.12 9.61 -3.43
C ALA A 288 -4.51 8.96 -3.27
N GLY A 289 -4.60 7.63 -3.28
CA GLY A 289 -5.84 6.90 -3.02
C GLY A 289 -6.36 7.07 -1.58
N THR A 290 -5.47 7.17 -0.60
CA THR A 290 -5.81 7.42 0.80
C THR A 290 -6.16 8.90 1.04
N VAL A 291 -5.37 9.82 0.48
CA VAL A 291 -5.60 11.27 0.59
C VAL A 291 -6.93 11.67 -0.05
N LEU A 292 -7.23 11.17 -1.26
CA LEU A 292 -8.51 11.43 -1.92
C LEU A 292 -9.70 10.82 -1.16
N ALA A 293 -9.55 9.61 -0.60
CA ALA A 293 -10.59 9.04 0.27
C ALA A 293 -10.86 9.93 1.49
N ALA A 294 -9.81 10.51 2.09
CA ALA A 294 -9.94 11.37 3.25
C ALA A 294 -10.60 12.72 2.89
N GLN A 295 -10.22 13.32 1.76
CA GLN A 295 -10.83 14.53 1.23
C GLN A 295 -12.33 14.33 0.96
N GLU A 296 -12.73 13.22 0.32
CA GLU A 296 -14.14 12.92 0.05
C GLU A 296 -14.95 12.66 1.33
N LEU A 297 -14.39 11.89 2.29
CA LEU A 297 -15.04 11.65 3.58
C LEU A 297 -15.18 12.93 4.41
N SER A 298 -14.20 13.83 4.35
CA SER A 298 -14.30 15.15 4.96
C SER A 298 -15.34 16.03 4.27
N ARG A 299 -15.43 16.00 2.94
CA ARG A 299 -16.37 16.82 2.15
C ARG A 299 -17.82 16.42 2.40
N VAL A 300 -18.07 15.14 2.67
CA VAL A 300 -19.39 14.60 3.03
C VAL A 300 -19.71 14.81 4.52
N GLY A 301 -18.71 15.08 5.36
CA GLY A 301 -18.88 15.34 6.78
C GLY A 301 -19.19 14.10 7.63
N PRO A 302 -19.40 14.26 8.96
CA PRO A 302 -19.69 13.15 9.86
C PRO A 302 -21.05 12.51 9.55
N ALA A 303 -21.16 11.20 9.77
CA ALA A 303 -22.39 10.44 9.57
C ALA A 303 -23.17 10.29 10.88
N SER A 304 -24.48 10.60 10.87
CA SER A 304 -25.37 10.45 12.03
C SER A 304 -25.80 9.00 12.29
N THR A 305 -25.58 8.10 11.32
CA THR A 305 -25.95 6.67 11.44
C THR A 305 -24.91 5.77 10.79
N VAL A 306 -24.80 4.53 11.28
CA VAL A 306 -23.96 3.46 10.68
C VAL A 306 -24.35 3.21 9.20
N ALA A 307 -25.62 3.34 8.85
CA ALA A 307 -26.11 3.19 7.49
C ALA A 307 -25.72 4.36 6.56
N GLN A 308 -25.62 5.60 7.09
CA GLN A 308 -25.03 6.72 6.36
C GLN A 308 -23.51 6.56 6.24
N SER A 309 -22.81 6.22 7.33
CA SER A 309 -21.35 6.02 7.32
C SER A 309 -20.92 5.00 6.26
N LYS A 310 -21.59 3.85 6.19
CA LYS A 310 -21.35 2.82 5.15
C LYS A 310 -21.59 3.34 3.73
N ARG A 311 -22.60 4.20 3.49
CA ARG A 311 -22.85 4.81 2.17
C ARG A 311 -21.74 5.81 1.80
N ASN A 312 -21.36 6.67 2.74
CA ASN A 312 -20.34 7.70 2.54
C ASN A 312 -18.96 7.07 2.25
N VAL A 313 -18.60 6.00 2.99
CA VAL A 313 -17.40 5.18 2.72
C VAL A 313 -17.44 4.52 1.33
N VAL A 314 -18.59 4.02 0.88
CA VAL A 314 -18.72 3.47 -0.47
C VAL A 314 -18.51 4.56 -1.54
N ALA A 315 -19.14 5.72 -1.38
CA ALA A 315 -19.00 6.84 -2.32
C ALA A 315 -17.55 7.35 -2.43
N ALA A 316 -16.85 7.52 -1.30
CA ALA A 316 -15.44 7.93 -1.29
C ALA A 316 -14.53 6.88 -1.99
N ILE A 317 -14.77 5.58 -1.76
CA ILE A 317 -14.01 4.52 -2.43
C ILE A 317 -14.32 4.46 -3.93
N ASP A 318 -15.53 4.81 -4.36
CA ASP A 318 -15.90 4.88 -5.78
C ASP A 318 -15.25 6.07 -6.49
N ALA A 319 -15.19 7.25 -5.86
CA ALA A 319 -14.42 8.39 -6.37
C ALA A 319 -12.93 8.03 -6.56
N VAL A 320 -12.33 7.34 -5.57
CA VAL A 320 -10.96 6.81 -5.68
C VAL A 320 -10.85 5.72 -6.76
N ALA A 321 -11.85 4.87 -6.95
CA ALA A 321 -11.85 3.84 -7.98
C ALA A 321 -11.96 4.41 -9.40
N ALA A 322 -12.71 5.50 -9.59
CA ALA A 322 -12.72 6.28 -10.83
C ALA A 322 -11.36 6.93 -11.07
N ARG A 323 -10.88 7.77 -10.15
CA ARG A 323 -9.63 8.55 -10.30
C ARG A 323 -8.38 7.67 -10.51
N LEU A 324 -8.34 6.46 -9.92
CA LEU A 324 -7.24 5.50 -10.07
C LEU A 324 -7.43 4.47 -11.21
N GLY A 325 -8.58 4.47 -11.90
CA GLY A 325 -8.91 3.48 -12.94
C GLY A 325 -8.94 2.04 -12.41
N ASN A 326 -9.60 1.81 -11.27
CA ASN A 326 -9.65 0.53 -10.53
C ASN A 326 -11.11 0.04 -10.37
N THR A 327 -11.32 -1.06 -9.62
CA THR A 327 -12.65 -1.41 -9.08
C THR A 327 -12.73 -1.03 -7.59
N ARG A 328 -13.94 -0.77 -7.07
CA ARG A 328 -14.23 -0.47 -5.65
C ARG A 328 -13.51 -1.43 -4.69
N ALA A 329 -13.62 -2.74 -4.94
CA ALA A 329 -12.99 -3.78 -4.13
C ALA A 329 -11.45 -3.75 -4.17
N VAL A 330 -10.85 -3.41 -5.32
CA VAL A 330 -9.39 -3.24 -5.46
C VAL A 330 -8.93 -1.96 -4.75
N CYS A 331 -9.68 -0.86 -4.83
CA CYS A 331 -9.33 0.35 -4.08
C CYS A 331 -9.40 0.14 -2.57
N LYS A 332 -10.52 -0.39 -2.05
CA LYS A 332 -10.71 -0.63 -0.62
C LYS A 332 -9.60 -1.49 0.01
N ARG A 333 -9.11 -2.50 -0.70
CA ARG A 333 -8.07 -3.42 -0.18
C ARG A 333 -6.64 -2.92 -0.45
N CYS A 334 -6.38 -2.30 -1.61
CA CYS A 334 -5.01 -2.10 -2.08
C CYS A 334 -4.54 -0.64 -2.14
N TYR A 335 -5.45 0.34 -2.09
CA TYR A 335 -5.13 1.76 -2.35
C TYR A 335 -5.70 2.77 -1.34
N VAL A 336 -6.55 2.34 -0.40
CA VAL A 336 -7.06 3.18 0.70
C VAL A 336 -6.61 2.57 2.03
N HIS A 337 -6.13 3.39 2.96
CA HIS A 337 -5.75 2.96 4.31
C HIS A 337 -6.99 2.58 5.16
N PRO A 338 -7.02 1.43 5.87
CA PRO A 338 -8.21 1.00 6.61
C PRO A 338 -8.51 1.88 7.82
N LEU A 339 -7.48 2.28 8.60
CA LEU A 339 -7.65 3.19 9.75
C LEU A 339 -8.41 4.49 9.42
N LEU A 340 -8.27 5.04 8.20
CA LEU A 340 -9.05 6.20 7.76
C LEU A 340 -10.56 5.89 7.71
N LEU A 341 -10.91 4.71 7.19
CA LEU A 341 -12.29 4.25 7.09
C LEU A 341 -12.86 3.87 8.46
N GLU A 342 -12.02 3.34 9.36
CA GLU A 342 -12.37 3.05 10.75
C GLU A 342 -12.63 4.34 11.53
N VAL A 343 -11.71 5.30 11.51
CA VAL A 343 -11.85 6.59 12.19
C VAL A 343 -13.09 7.35 11.70
N TYR A 344 -13.41 7.27 10.41
CA TYR A 344 -14.67 7.79 9.89
C TYR A 344 -15.91 7.01 10.37
N ALA A 345 -15.84 5.68 10.44
CA ALA A 345 -16.92 4.85 10.98
C ALA A 345 -17.14 5.02 12.49
N GLU A 346 -16.09 5.37 13.24
CA GLU A 346 -16.12 5.77 14.65
C GLU A 346 -16.68 7.19 14.86
N GLY A 347 -16.94 7.96 13.79
CA GLY A 347 -17.37 9.36 13.86
C GLY A 347 -16.26 10.34 14.25
N LYS A 348 -15.00 9.90 14.24
CA LYS A 348 -13.82 10.61 14.76
C LYS A 348 -12.94 11.23 13.68
N LEU A 349 -13.37 11.30 12.42
CA LEU A 349 -12.61 11.99 11.38
C LEU A 349 -12.58 13.49 11.71
N PRO A 350 -11.42 14.08 12.05
CA PRO A 350 -11.35 15.49 12.42
C PRO A 350 -11.54 16.35 11.17
N VAL A 351 -12.22 17.49 11.33
CA VAL A 351 -12.34 18.49 10.26
C VAL A 351 -10.91 18.92 9.83
N PRO A 352 -10.59 18.98 8.53
CA PRO A 352 -9.33 19.52 8.06
C PRO A 352 -9.12 20.94 8.60
N SER A 353 -7.96 21.19 9.18
CA SER A 353 -7.63 22.49 9.76
C SER A 353 -7.41 23.53 8.66
N THR A 354 -8.50 24.15 8.19
CA THR A 354 -8.45 25.43 7.50
C THR A 354 -7.77 26.44 8.44
N GLY A 355 -6.72 27.12 7.95
CA GLY A 355 -5.70 27.76 8.78
C GLY A 355 -6.08 29.05 9.51
N ALA A 356 -7.28 29.12 10.10
CA ALA A 356 -7.78 30.23 10.90
C ALA A 356 -7.84 29.85 12.39
N ALA A 357 -6.69 29.89 13.06
CA ALA A 357 -6.59 29.68 14.51
C ALA A 357 -6.59 31.03 15.25
N THR A 358 -7.72 31.40 15.85
CA THR A 358 -7.84 32.57 16.73
C THR A 358 -7.45 32.22 18.16
N GLY A 359 -6.37 32.81 18.67
CA GLY A 359 -5.87 32.62 20.04
C GLY A 359 -4.68 31.64 20.13
N GLU A 360 -3.62 32.07 20.84
CA GLU A 360 -2.37 31.40 21.28
C GLU A 360 -1.63 30.43 20.34
N GLY A 361 -2.30 29.48 19.70
CA GLY A 361 -1.73 28.59 18.67
C GLY A 361 -1.29 29.30 17.38
N ALA A 362 -1.43 30.63 17.30
CA ALA A 362 -1.07 31.45 16.14
C ALA A 362 0.42 31.31 15.75
N ALA A 363 1.33 31.36 16.72
CA ALA A 363 2.77 31.18 16.47
C ALA A 363 3.07 29.77 15.93
N THR A 364 2.45 28.73 16.50
CA THR A 364 2.58 27.35 16.03
C THR A 364 1.96 27.16 14.64
N ALA A 365 0.88 27.88 14.32
CA ALA A 365 0.26 27.91 13.00
C ALA A 365 1.07 28.72 11.97
N GLU A 366 1.86 29.70 12.40
CA GLU A 366 2.79 30.45 11.56
C GLU A 366 4.03 29.62 11.21
N VAL A 367 4.61 28.93 12.20
CA VAL A 367 5.69 27.95 11.97
C VAL A 367 5.20 26.78 11.09
N ARG A 368 3.98 26.24 11.32
CA ARG A 368 3.35 25.27 10.40
C ARG A 368 3.17 25.84 9.00
N ARG A 369 2.69 27.08 8.85
CA ARG A 369 2.56 27.74 7.54
C ARG A 369 3.92 27.89 6.86
N ALA A 370 4.98 28.28 7.56
CA ALA A 370 6.33 28.36 7.02
C ALA A 370 6.85 26.99 6.54
N VAL A 371 6.62 25.91 7.30
CA VAL A 371 7.00 24.54 6.91
C VAL A 371 6.18 24.03 5.72
N ILE A 372 4.90 24.37 5.63
CA ILE A 372 4.01 24.01 4.51
C ILE A 372 4.27 24.88 3.26
N ALA A 373 4.79 26.10 3.43
CA ALA A 373 5.13 27.03 2.35
C ALA A 373 6.51 26.76 1.73
N VAL A 374 7.30 25.81 2.25
CA VAL A 374 8.50 25.33 1.56
C VAL A 374 8.08 24.66 0.24
N GLU A 375 8.66 25.11 -0.87
CA GLU A 375 8.43 24.49 -2.17
C GLU A 375 8.81 23.00 -2.11
N ASN A 376 7.86 22.12 -2.48
CA ASN A 376 7.88 20.65 -2.32
C ASN A 376 7.51 20.08 -0.93
N ALA A 377 6.97 20.87 0.00
CA ALA A 377 6.36 20.35 1.22
C ALA A 377 5.13 19.44 0.96
N LEU A 378 4.60 18.83 2.04
CA LEU A 378 3.25 18.26 2.02
C LEU A 378 2.22 19.41 2.08
N PRO A 379 1.26 19.52 1.14
CA PRO A 379 0.16 20.49 1.25
C PRO A 379 -0.72 20.20 2.48
N PRO A 380 -1.54 21.17 2.97
CA PRO A 380 -2.30 21.02 4.22
C PRO A 380 -3.17 19.76 4.31
N HIS A 381 -3.76 19.33 3.18
CA HIS A 381 -4.60 18.12 3.11
C HIS A 381 -3.79 16.81 3.15
N GLU A 382 -2.51 16.82 2.76
CA GLU A 382 -1.61 15.69 2.93
C GLU A 382 -1.09 15.62 4.38
N VAL A 383 -0.73 16.77 4.98
CA VAL A 383 -0.33 16.87 6.39
C VAL A 383 -1.44 16.37 7.32
N TRP A 384 -2.69 16.81 7.11
CA TRP A 384 -3.86 16.37 7.88
C TRP A 384 -4.05 14.83 7.85
N VAL A 385 -3.75 14.17 6.72
CA VAL A 385 -3.81 12.70 6.63
C VAL A 385 -2.66 12.02 7.36
N VAL A 386 -1.45 12.60 7.38
CA VAL A 386 -0.35 12.11 8.23
C VAL A 386 -0.74 12.18 9.71
N GLU A 387 -1.16 13.35 10.18
CA GLU A 387 -1.51 13.59 11.59
C GLU A 387 -2.66 12.67 12.06
N LEU A 388 -3.67 12.49 11.22
CA LEU A 388 -4.79 11.57 11.44
C LEU A 388 -4.34 10.11 11.67
N LEU A 389 -3.47 9.61 10.79
CA LEU A 389 -2.99 8.22 10.84
C LEU A 389 -2.00 8.02 12.00
N GLU A 390 -1.11 8.96 12.26
CA GLU A 390 -0.21 8.93 13.41
C GLU A 390 -0.95 9.00 14.75
N ALA A 391 -2.02 9.79 14.85
CA ALA A 391 -2.85 9.86 16.05
C ALA A 391 -3.56 8.52 16.30
N ARG A 392 -4.11 7.90 15.25
CA ARG A 392 -4.80 6.60 15.36
C ARG A 392 -3.85 5.43 15.61
N LEU A 393 -2.60 5.49 15.13
CA LEU A 393 -1.56 4.50 15.44
C LEU A 393 -1.04 4.65 16.88
N ARG A 394 -0.79 5.87 17.36
CA ARG A 394 -0.45 6.12 18.78
C ARG A 394 -1.54 5.58 19.70
N ALA A 395 -2.80 5.96 19.47
CA ALA A 395 -3.95 5.44 20.22
C ALA A 395 -4.15 3.91 20.12
N ALA A 396 -3.55 3.23 19.14
CA ALA A 396 -3.54 1.76 19.04
C ALA A 396 -2.34 1.12 19.76
N ALA A 397 -1.20 1.79 19.84
CA ALA A 397 -0.02 1.35 20.61
C ALA A 397 -0.20 1.60 22.12
N ASP A 398 -0.85 2.71 22.49
CA ASP A 398 -1.20 3.07 23.87
C ASP A 398 -2.41 2.26 24.39
N ALA A 399 -3.10 1.52 23.52
CA ALA A 399 -4.18 0.63 23.93
C ALA A 399 -3.60 -0.56 24.73
N PRO A 400 -4.13 -0.87 25.93
CA PRO A 400 -3.63 -1.99 26.72
C PRO A 400 -3.75 -3.29 25.93
N SER A 401 -2.70 -4.11 25.91
CA SER A 401 -2.67 -5.38 25.17
C SER A 401 -3.84 -6.29 25.54
N LEU A 402 -4.21 -7.22 24.67
CA LEU A 402 -5.24 -8.23 24.95
C LEU A 402 -5.00 -8.96 26.28
N GLU A 403 -3.73 -9.25 26.59
CA GLU A 403 -3.28 -9.81 27.85
C GLU A 403 -3.49 -8.85 29.04
N ALA A 404 -3.13 -7.57 28.91
CA ALA A 404 -3.40 -6.56 29.93
C ALA A 404 -4.90 -6.35 30.17
N GLN A 405 -5.74 -6.43 29.12
CA GLN A 405 -7.21 -6.38 29.22
C GLN A 405 -7.78 -7.64 29.91
N LEU A 406 -7.25 -8.82 29.61
CA LEU A 406 -7.55 -10.08 30.31
C LEU A 406 -7.17 -9.98 31.80
N VAL A 407 -5.97 -9.52 32.14
CA VAL A 407 -5.56 -9.30 33.53
C VAL A 407 -6.46 -8.27 34.24
N LYS A 408 -6.90 -7.21 33.55
CA LYS A 408 -7.82 -6.21 34.11
C LYS A 408 -9.20 -6.81 34.39
N SER A 409 -9.76 -7.59 33.46
CA SER A 409 -11.05 -8.27 33.63
C SER A 409 -11.00 -9.38 34.68
N VAL A 410 -9.91 -10.15 34.77
CA VAL A 410 -9.65 -11.14 35.85
C VAL A 410 -9.51 -10.46 37.21
N ARG A 411 -8.86 -9.28 37.31
CA ARG A 411 -8.86 -8.48 38.55
C ARG A 411 -10.26 -8.02 38.93
N VAL A 412 -11.09 -7.59 37.97
CA VAL A 412 -12.47 -7.15 38.23
C VAL A 412 -13.38 -8.29 38.72
N THR A 413 -13.27 -9.50 38.16
CA THR A 413 -13.99 -10.68 38.71
C THR A 413 -13.49 -11.07 40.10
N ARG A 414 -12.17 -11.05 40.34
CA ARG A 414 -11.60 -11.37 41.66
C ARG A 414 -12.02 -10.38 42.76
N VAL A 415 -12.14 -9.08 42.45
CA VAL A 415 -12.67 -8.05 43.37
C VAL A 415 -14.19 -8.19 43.60
N LYS A 416 -14.97 -8.62 42.59
CA LYS A 416 -16.39 -8.97 42.80
C LYS A 416 -16.58 -10.24 43.63
N ALA A 417 -15.65 -11.18 43.58
CA ALA A 417 -15.67 -12.39 44.42
C ALA A 417 -15.38 -12.05 45.90
N THR A 418 -14.32 -11.29 46.19
CA THR A 418 -13.99 -10.92 47.59
C THR A 418 -15.09 -10.08 48.24
N ARG A 419 -15.70 -9.12 47.53
CA ARG A 419 -16.86 -8.36 48.03
C ARG A 419 -18.14 -9.18 48.24
N ARG A 420 -18.19 -10.45 47.83
CA ARG A 420 -19.27 -11.40 48.17
C ARG A 420 -18.90 -12.37 49.31
N GLY A 421 -17.64 -12.39 49.76
CA GLY A 421 -17.18 -13.28 50.84
C GLY A 421 -17.24 -12.67 52.25
N SER A 422 -17.09 -11.35 52.38
CA SER A 422 -16.94 -10.66 53.68
C SER A 422 -18.27 -10.19 54.28
N GLY A 423 -19.29 -11.05 54.34
CA GLY A 423 -20.66 -10.64 54.64
C GLY A 423 -21.53 -11.66 55.36
N ARG A 424 -20.96 -12.48 56.26
CA ARG A 424 -21.74 -13.40 57.10
C ARG A 424 -21.02 -13.82 58.41
N SER A 425 -20.93 -12.92 59.37
CA SER A 425 -20.82 -13.28 60.79
C SER A 425 -22.20 -13.66 61.34
N VAL A 426 -22.22 -14.46 62.41
CA VAL A 426 -23.44 -15.04 63.00
C VAL A 426 -23.72 -14.42 64.35
N GLU A 427 -24.97 -14.09 64.63
CA GLU A 427 -25.46 -13.96 66.01
C GLU A 427 -26.89 -14.50 66.11
N LYS A 428 -27.28 -14.98 67.29
CA LYS A 428 -28.58 -15.63 67.54
C LYS A 428 -29.55 -14.66 68.21
N GLY A 429 -30.82 -14.73 67.83
CA GLY A 429 -31.93 -14.11 68.56
C GLY A 429 -33.21 -14.90 68.35
N GLU A 430 -33.92 -15.23 69.43
CA GLU A 430 -35.17 -15.99 69.38
C GLU A 430 -36.38 -15.07 69.11
N GLY A 431 -37.37 -15.55 68.37
CA GLY A 431 -38.58 -14.77 68.08
C GLY A 431 -39.71 -15.63 67.48
N ARG A 432 -40.78 -15.85 68.25
CA ARG A 432 -42.01 -16.55 67.79
C ARG A 432 -42.83 -15.63 66.88
N GLY A 433 -43.52 -16.14 65.84
CA GLY A 433 -44.24 -15.21 64.95
C GLY A 433 -45.23 -15.69 63.86
N ARG A 434 -45.97 -16.80 64.01
CA ARG A 434 -47.11 -17.19 63.12
C ARG A 434 -46.78 -17.41 61.62
N ALA A 435 -47.79 -17.84 60.86
CA ALA A 435 -47.70 -18.26 59.46
C ALA A 435 -48.87 -17.73 58.62
N SER A 436 -48.69 -17.66 57.30
CA SER A 436 -49.80 -17.62 56.33
C SER A 436 -49.42 -18.27 54.99
N LYS A 437 -50.45 -18.75 54.28
CA LYS A 437 -50.40 -19.72 53.17
C LYS A 437 -50.12 -19.09 51.80
N GLY A 438 -49.53 -19.88 50.91
CA GLY A 438 -49.82 -19.83 49.46
C GLY A 438 -49.11 -18.75 48.63
N GLN A 439 -49.18 -18.80 47.30
CA GLN A 439 -49.77 -19.82 46.43
C GLN A 439 -49.05 -19.80 45.06
N ALA A 440 -48.83 -20.97 44.45
CA ALA A 440 -48.26 -21.06 43.10
C ALA A 440 -49.38 -21.15 42.03
N VAL A 441 -49.30 -20.32 40.99
CA VAL A 441 -50.10 -20.43 39.76
C VAL A 441 -49.17 -20.18 38.56
N ALA A 442 -49.41 -20.86 37.45
CA ALA A 442 -48.54 -20.86 36.28
C ALA A 442 -49.33 -20.67 34.97
N LYS A 443 -48.59 -20.42 33.89
CA LYS A 443 -49.02 -20.40 32.47
C LYS A 443 -49.95 -19.25 32.06
N SER A 444 -49.54 -18.53 31.02
CA SER A 444 -50.29 -18.57 29.77
C SER A 444 -49.32 -18.41 28.57
N ARG A 445 -49.75 -18.85 27.39
CA ARG A 445 -48.97 -18.84 26.15
C ARG A 445 -49.95 -18.64 25.00
N ALA A 446 -49.92 -17.48 24.35
CA ALA A 446 -50.83 -17.15 23.26
C ALA A 446 -50.07 -16.92 21.94
N THR A 447 -50.39 -17.71 20.93
CA THR A 447 -49.95 -17.53 19.54
C THR A 447 -51.14 -17.16 18.68
N ALA A 448 -50.97 -16.21 17.74
CA ALA A 448 -51.91 -15.97 16.64
C ALA A 448 -51.21 -16.13 15.28
N LYS A 449 -51.94 -16.68 14.31
CA LYS A 449 -51.50 -16.95 12.92
C LYS A 449 -52.67 -16.66 11.96
N GLY A 450 -52.39 -16.02 10.83
CA GLY A 450 -53.27 -15.93 9.64
C GLY A 450 -52.75 -14.84 8.71
N ARG A 451 -52.44 -15.03 7.41
CA ARG A 451 -53.15 -15.67 6.26
C ARG A 451 -54.31 -14.80 5.69
N ALA A 452 -54.48 -14.66 4.37
CA ALA A 452 -53.58 -14.96 3.23
C ALA A 452 -54.09 -14.37 1.88
N SER A 453 -53.15 -14.11 0.95
CA SER A 453 -53.16 -14.49 -0.49
C SER A 453 -54.36 -14.21 -1.42
N THR A 454 -54.10 -13.47 -2.50
CA THR A 454 -54.62 -13.75 -3.88
C THR A 454 -53.56 -13.45 -4.96
N LYS A 455 -53.84 -13.74 -6.25
CA LYS A 455 -52.85 -14.31 -7.21
C LYS A 455 -53.20 -14.12 -8.70
N GLY A 456 -52.28 -13.61 -9.52
CA GLY A 456 -52.31 -13.59 -11.01
C GLY A 456 -50.94 -13.20 -11.61
N VAL A 457 -50.47 -13.55 -12.83
CA VAL A 457 -51.02 -14.19 -14.06
C VAL A 457 -51.90 -13.25 -14.93
N SER A 458 -51.66 -13.03 -16.24
CA SER A 458 -50.48 -13.24 -17.14
C SER A 458 -50.64 -12.53 -18.51
N GLY A 459 -49.56 -12.24 -19.26
CA GLY A 459 -49.60 -11.73 -20.65
C GLY A 459 -48.22 -11.62 -21.31
N THR A 460 -48.13 -11.54 -22.66
CA THR A 460 -46.89 -11.85 -23.41
C THR A 460 -46.69 -11.06 -24.73
N SER A 461 -45.40 -10.85 -25.11
CA SER A 461 -44.84 -10.78 -26.48
C SER A 461 -44.55 -9.42 -27.17
N ARG A 462 -43.43 -9.41 -27.93
CA ARG A 462 -42.99 -8.55 -29.07
C ARG A 462 -42.97 -7.01 -28.90
N GLY A 463 -42.00 -6.24 -29.40
CA GLY A 463 -40.68 -6.54 -29.99
C GLY A 463 -40.41 -5.89 -31.36
N THR A 464 -39.55 -4.86 -31.42
CA THR A 464 -39.10 -4.18 -32.67
C THR A 464 -37.70 -3.54 -32.52
N ARG A 465 -37.10 -3.08 -33.64
CA ARG A 465 -35.74 -2.50 -33.72
C ARG A 465 -35.76 -0.95 -33.88
N ARG A 466 -34.57 -0.38 -33.60
CA ARG A 466 -33.87 0.76 -34.25
C ARG A 466 -34.41 1.24 -35.63
N PRO A 467 -34.20 2.50 -36.03
CA PRO A 467 -32.87 3.15 -36.14
C PRO A 467 -32.10 3.44 -34.85
#